data_AF-A0A3A8AA19-F1
#
_entry.id   AF-A0A3A8AA19-F1
#
_cell.length_a   1.000
_cell.length_b   1.000
_cell.length_c   1.000
_cell.angle_alpha   90.00
_cell.angle_beta   90.00
_cell.angle_gamma   90.00
#
_symmetry.space_group_name_H-M   'P 1'
#
loop_
_entity.id
_entity.type
_entity.pdbx_description
1 polymer ?
#
loop_
_entity_poly.entity_id
_entity_poly.type
_entity_poly.pdbx_seq_one_letter_code
_entity_poly.pdbx_strand_id
1 'polypeptide(L)'
;MNEKLPEPTENARSVNAILGAMIADLMPMGSSLNELWRQHLERQFKKGQRILVERISRQGISALSDPQLAYFVPASYRFFEQVRQGELEHILAILAGQIASDLGEEDAEPIVVARLSALLSGLSKFELLVFRRTYELLAEQQVGSSSGRDGSVSAYGVTQAIDELSASDRTRVESAQALLSARALLCPISEARLGQNPMSYGKSKYGLDVLSLLKSDTSD
;
A
#
# COMPACT_ATOMS: atom_id res chain seq x y z
N MET A 1 -17.38 44.24 15.62
CA MET A 1 -16.88 43.30 14.59
C MET A 1 -17.11 41.91 15.13
N ASN A 2 -18.11 41.20 14.60
CA ASN A 2 -18.41 39.84 15.03
C ASN A 2 -17.44 38.89 14.32
N GLU A 3 -16.44 38.39 15.04
CA GLU A 3 -15.73 37.17 14.64
C GLU A 3 -16.77 36.04 14.65
N LYS A 4 -17.24 35.66 13.46
CA LYS A 4 -18.00 34.41 13.29
C LYS A 4 -17.06 33.28 13.67
N LEU A 5 -17.25 32.73 14.88
CA LEU A 5 -16.70 31.44 15.24
C LEU A 5 -17.13 30.44 14.15
N PRO A 6 -16.21 29.64 13.58
CA PRO A 6 -16.56 28.66 12.57
C PRO A 6 -17.61 27.70 13.15
N GLU A 7 -18.62 27.35 12.34
CA GLU A 7 -19.69 26.46 12.79
C GLU A 7 -19.09 25.11 13.22
N PRO A 8 -19.47 24.57 14.39
CA PRO A 8 -18.87 23.35 14.95
C PRO A 8 -19.04 22.11 14.05
N THR A 9 -19.95 22.16 13.08
CA THR A 9 -20.23 21.10 12.10
C THR A 9 -19.18 21.00 10.99
N GLU A 10 -18.62 22.10 10.49
CA GLU A 10 -17.58 22.06 9.44
C GLU A 10 -16.24 21.55 10.01
N ASN A 11 -15.88 22.00 11.20
CA ASN A 11 -14.65 21.55 11.87
C ASN A 11 -14.72 20.07 12.27
N ALA A 12 -15.89 19.56 12.67
CA ALA A 12 -16.07 18.13 12.97
C ALA A 12 -15.93 17.23 11.73
N ARG A 13 -16.16 17.77 10.53
CA ARG A 13 -16.05 17.08 9.24
C ARG A 13 -14.70 17.27 8.55
N SER A 14 -13.82 18.08 9.13
CA SER A 14 -12.46 18.27 8.63
C SER A 14 -11.64 17.00 8.82
N VAL A 15 -10.97 16.56 7.76
CA VAL A 15 -10.04 15.42 7.78
C VAL A 15 -9.05 15.55 8.94
N ASN A 16 -8.43 16.71 9.12
CA ASN A 16 -7.44 16.93 10.17
C ASN A 16 -8.00 16.79 11.59
N ALA A 17 -9.22 17.26 11.83
CA ALA A 17 -9.86 17.17 13.14
C ALA A 17 -10.18 15.70 13.49
N ILE A 18 -10.70 14.95 12.52
CA ILE A 18 -11.03 13.53 12.66
C ILE A 18 -9.76 12.71 12.95
N LEU A 19 -8.71 12.93 12.16
CA LEU A 19 -7.45 12.22 12.38
C LEU A 19 -6.80 12.57 13.72
N GLY A 20 -6.88 13.84 14.14
CA GLY A 20 -6.42 14.26 15.46
C GLY A 20 -7.12 13.52 16.60
N ALA A 21 -8.45 13.35 16.51
CA ALA A 21 -9.22 12.60 17.48
C ALA A 21 -8.84 11.10 17.51
N MET A 22 -8.63 10.48 16.35
CA MET A 22 -8.20 9.07 16.25
C MET A 22 -6.82 8.83 16.83
N ILE A 23 -5.86 9.70 16.52
CA ILE A 23 -4.50 9.60 17.05
C ILE A 23 -4.54 9.73 18.58
N ALA A 24 -5.35 10.65 19.12
CA ALA A 24 -5.52 10.80 20.56
C ALA A 24 -6.07 9.53 21.23
N ASP A 25 -6.99 8.82 20.58
CA ASP A 25 -7.56 7.54 21.05
C ASP A 25 -6.55 6.38 21.00
N LEU A 26 -5.74 6.32 19.93
CA LEU A 26 -4.74 5.27 19.73
C LEU A 26 -3.47 5.45 20.57
N MET A 27 -3.26 6.63 21.14
CA MET A 27 -2.13 6.90 22.00
C MET A 27 -2.34 6.25 23.37
N PRO A 28 -1.41 5.43 23.88
CA PRO A 28 -1.57 4.79 25.17
C PRO A 28 -1.63 5.84 26.29
N MET A 29 -2.81 5.98 26.91
CA MET A 29 -3.03 6.84 28.07
C MET A 29 -2.69 6.06 29.35
N GLY A 30 -1.63 6.46 30.06
CA GLY A 30 -1.50 6.11 31.49
C GLY A 30 -0.53 5.00 31.89
N SER A 31 0.42 4.59 31.04
CA SER A 31 1.60 3.86 31.54
C SER A 31 2.78 4.79 31.64
N SER A 32 3.63 4.61 32.65
CA SER A 32 4.96 5.22 32.79
C SER A 32 5.93 4.69 31.70
N LEU A 33 5.45 4.55 30.46
CA LEU A 33 6.28 4.34 29.30
C LEU A 33 7.30 5.48 29.26
N ASN A 34 8.54 5.10 28.98
CA ASN A 34 9.64 6.04 28.86
C ASN A 34 9.20 7.20 27.95
N GLU A 35 9.31 8.44 28.42
CA GLU A 35 8.96 9.66 27.69
C GLU A 35 9.55 9.65 26.26
N LEU A 36 10.72 9.03 26.08
CA LEU A 36 11.34 8.79 24.78
C LEU A 36 10.49 7.93 23.82
N TRP A 37 9.85 6.88 24.32
CA TRP A 37 8.96 6.02 23.54
C TRP A 37 7.69 6.75 23.13
N ARG A 38 7.12 7.54 24.05
CA ARG A 38 5.95 8.39 23.75
C ARG A 38 6.27 9.40 22.64
N GLN A 39 7.41 10.09 22.76
CA GLN A 39 7.89 11.01 21.73
C GLN A 39 8.16 10.31 20.40
N HIS A 40 8.67 9.08 20.42
CA HIS A 40 8.86 8.28 19.21
C HIS A 40 7.51 8.01 18.52
N LEU A 41 6.53 7.48 19.25
CA LEU A 41 5.19 7.22 18.71
C LEU A 41 4.52 8.48 18.19
N GLU A 42 4.61 9.60 18.91
CA GLU A 42 4.05 10.88 18.46
C GLU A 42 4.66 11.33 17.13
N ARG A 43 5.97 11.14 16.93
CA ARG A 43 6.63 11.41 15.64
C ARG A 43 6.11 10.49 14.53
N GLN A 44 5.89 9.21 14.82
CA GLN A 44 5.33 8.26 13.85
C GLN A 44 3.90 8.66 13.46
N PHE A 45 3.04 8.96 14.44
CA PHE A 45 1.67 9.40 14.18
C PHE A 45 1.62 10.71 13.38
N LYS A 46 2.44 11.71 13.72
CA LYS A 46 2.55 12.95 12.92
C LYS A 46 2.99 12.68 11.48
N LYS A 47 3.95 11.78 11.29
CA LYS A 47 4.41 11.38 9.95
C LYS A 47 3.29 10.68 9.17
N GLY A 48 2.61 9.71 9.79
CA GLY A 48 1.46 9.00 9.20
C GLY A 48 0.32 9.95 8.85
N GLN A 49 -0.02 10.88 9.75
CA GLN A 49 -1.03 11.91 9.51
C GLN A 49 -0.69 12.75 8.29
N ARG A 50 0.56 13.23 8.20
CA ARG A 50 1.01 14.01 7.06
C ARG A 50 0.87 13.24 5.75
N ILE A 51 1.30 11.97 5.71
CA ILE A 51 1.18 11.11 4.52
C ILE A 51 -0.30 10.97 4.10
N LEU A 52 -1.19 10.68 5.05
CA LEU A 52 -2.60 10.49 4.76
C LEU A 52 -3.28 11.78 4.29
N VAL A 53 -3.04 12.89 4.98
CA VAL A 53 -3.60 14.21 4.63
C VAL A 53 -3.11 14.66 3.26
N GLU A 54 -1.82 14.48 2.96
CA GLU A 54 -1.27 14.85 1.66
C GLU A 54 -1.96 14.09 0.51
N ARG A 55 -2.16 12.78 0.67
CA ARG A 55 -2.84 11.96 -0.34
C ARG A 55 -4.30 12.37 -0.55
N ILE A 56 -5.04 12.59 0.53
CA ILE A 56 -6.45 13.02 0.46
C ILE A 56 -6.55 14.42 -0.16
N SER A 57 -5.65 15.32 0.21
CA SER A 57 -5.63 16.68 -0.33
C SER A 57 -5.31 16.71 -1.83
N ARG A 58 -4.46 15.80 -2.32
CA ARG A 58 -4.18 15.65 -3.77
C ARG A 58 -5.42 15.21 -4.56
N GLN A 59 -6.36 14.51 -3.93
CA GLN A 59 -7.68 14.19 -4.53
C GLN A 59 -8.68 15.36 -4.44
N GLY A 60 -8.27 16.51 -3.92
CA GLY A 60 -9.13 17.70 -3.78
C GLY A 60 -10.13 17.61 -2.63
N ILE A 61 -9.98 16.65 -1.71
CA ILE A 61 -10.91 16.42 -0.61
C ILE A 61 -10.39 17.13 0.64
N SER A 62 -11.14 18.11 1.14
CA SER A 62 -10.81 18.87 2.35
C SER A 62 -11.82 18.68 3.49
N ALA A 63 -13.06 18.35 3.13
CA ALA A 63 -14.15 18.03 4.05
C ALA A 63 -14.86 16.77 3.58
N LEU A 64 -15.31 15.95 4.53
CA LEU A 64 -15.96 14.67 4.26
C LEU A 64 -17.48 14.79 4.39
N SER A 65 -18.19 14.20 3.43
CA SER A 65 -19.62 13.93 3.53
C SER A 65 -19.90 12.77 4.51
N ASP A 66 -21.15 12.62 4.95
CA ASP A 66 -21.53 11.54 5.88
C ASP A 66 -21.25 10.12 5.32
N PRO A 67 -21.49 9.82 4.02
CA PRO A 67 -21.09 8.55 3.43
C PRO A 67 -19.57 8.34 3.44
N GLN A 68 -18.81 9.38 3.09
CA GLN A 68 -17.35 9.32 3.13
C GLN A 68 -16.82 9.10 4.54
N LEU A 69 -17.46 9.70 5.56
CA LEU A 69 -17.09 9.48 6.97
C LEU A 69 -17.26 8.01 7.39
N ALA A 70 -18.33 7.36 6.94
CA ALA A 70 -18.60 5.96 7.27
C ALA A 70 -17.49 5.01 6.78
N TYR A 71 -16.88 5.31 5.63
CA TYR A 71 -15.69 4.62 5.14
C TYR A 71 -14.41 5.11 5.82
N PHE A 72 -14.22 6.44 5.86
CA PHE A 72 -12.96 7.08 6.23
C PHE A 72 -12.52 6.74 7.65
N VAL A 73 -13.47 6.72 8.59
CA VAL A 73 -13.19 6.50 10.00
C VAL A 73 -12.56 5.12 10.25
N PRO A 74 -13.23 4.00 9.88
CA PRO A 74 -12.63 2.69 10.05
C PRO A 74 -11.37 2.48 9.20
N ALA A 75 -11.30 3.03 7.99
CA ALA A 75 -10.12 2.93 7.12
C ALA A 75 -8.88 3.62 7.74
N SER A 76 -9.07 4.84 8.24
CA SER A 76 -8.02 5.62 8.91
C SER A 76 -7.55 4.95 10.20
N TYR A 77 -8.47 4.35 10.97
CA TYR A 77 -8.10 3.58 12.16
C TYR A 77 -7.17 2.41 11.81
N ARG A 78 -7.48 1.65 10.75
CA ARG A 78 -6.61 0.56 10.27
C ARG A 78 -5.25 1.08 9.81
N PHE A 79 -5.22 2.20 9.10
CA PHE A 79 -3.98 2.86 8.71
C PHE A 79 -3.11 3.24 9.91
N PHE A 80 -3.69 3.89 10.93
CA PHE A 80 -2.95 4.31 12.10
C PHE A 80 -2.51 3.16 13.01
N GLU A 81 -3.20 2.02 12.97
CA GLU A 81 -2.68 0.78 13.55
C GLU A 81 -1.38 0.32 12.87
N GLN A 82 -1.23 0.49 11.55
CA GLN A 82 0.04 0.20 10.86
C GLN A 82 1.14 1.19 11.25
N VAL A 83 0.79 2.47 11.42
CA VAL A 83 1.72 3.50 11.93
C VAL A 83 2.20 3.13 13.34
N ARG A 84 1.28 2.72 14.22
CA ARG A 84 1.58 2.28 15.59
C ARG A 84 2.50 1.05 15.61
N GLN A 85 2.35 0.15 14.64
CA GLN A 85 3.18 -1.04 14.47
C GLN A 85 4.56 -0.74 13.86
N GLY A 86 4.81 0.51 13.43
CA GLY A 86 6.10 0.92 12.86
C GLY A 86 6.28 0.48 11.40
N GLU A 87 5.20 0.36 10.65
CA GLU A 87 5.23 -0.03 9.23
C GLU A 87 6.07 0.95 8.37
N LEU A 88 6.62 0.44 7.27
CA LEU A 88 7.52 1.20 6.40
C LEU A 88 6.80 2.34 5.68
N GLU A 89 7.49 3.48 5.53
CA GLU A 89 6.89 4.70 4.97
C GLU A 89 6.30 4.53 3.56
N HIS A 90 6.96 3.78 2.68
CA HIS A 90 6.44 3.52 1.34
C HIS A 90 5.17 2.65 1.36
N ILE A 91 5.02 1.78 2.37
CA ILE A 91 3.79 0.99 2.56
C ILE A 91 2.66 1.91 3.06
N LEU A 92 2.96 2.78 4.02
CA LEU A 92 2.00 3.80 4.47
C LEU A 92 1.56 4.71 3.32
N ALA A 93 2.48 5.08 2.42
CA ALA A 93 2.15 5.88 1.24
C ALA A 93 1.15 5.17 0.30
N ILE A 94 1.31 3.86 0.09
CA ILE A 94 0.38 3.03 -0.72
C ILE A 94 -0.99 2.95 -0.04
N LEU A 95 -1.02 2.65 1.27
CA LEU A 95 -2.28 2.56 2.03
C LEU A 95 -3.03 3.90 2.06
N ALA A 96 -2.32 5.00 2.22
CA ALA A 96 -2.92 6.34 2.16
C ALA A 96 -3.45 6.67 0.75
N GLY A 97 -2.77 6.21 -0.30
CA GLY A 97 -3.24 6.31 -1.68
C GLY A 97 -4.56 5.56 -1.91
N GLN A 98 -4.67 4.33 -1.39
CA GLN A 98 -5.92 3.57 -1.42
C GLN A 98 -7.05 4.33 -0.73
N ILE A 99 -6.83 4.77 0.52
CA ILE A 99 -7.87 5.50 1.28
C ILE A 99 -8.32 6.74 0.53
N ALA A 100 -7.39 7.49 -0.06
CA ALA A 100 -7.72 8.68 -0.83
C ALA A 100 -8.53 8.37 -2.10
N SER A 101 -8.21 7.28 -2.81
CA SER A 101 -8.96 6.83 -3.99
C SER A 101 -10.39 6.43 -3.64
N ASP A 102 -10.54 5.60 -2.60
CA ASP A 102 -11.80 5.03 -2.17
C ASP A 102 -12.78 6.08 -1.62
N LEU A 103 -12.29 7.23 -1.15
CA LEU A 103 -13.16 8.34 -0.76
C LEU A 103 -14.01 8.90 -1.91
N GLY A 104 -13.63 8.64 -3.16
CA GLY A 104 -14.40 8.99 -4.36
C GLY A 104 -15.36 7.90 -4.84
N GLU A 105 -15.37 6.72 -4.21
CA GLU A 105 -16.14 5.54 -4.65
C GLU A 105 -17.35 5.29 -3.75
N GLU A 106 -18.52 5.01 -4.35
CA GLU A 106 -19.76 4.77 -3.59
C GLU A 106 -19.75 3.44 -2.83
N ASP A 107 -19.06 2.43 -3.35
CA ASP A 107 -19.02 1.06 -2.82
C ASP A 107 -17.70 0.76 -2.07
N ALA A 108 -17.01 1.79 -1.59
CA ALA A 108 -15.74 1.64 -0.90
C ALA A 108 -15.88 0.85 0.42
N GLU A 109 -15.08 -0.21 0.57
CA GLU A 109 -15.09 -1.03 1.79
C GLU A 109 -13.81 -0.87 2.62
N PRO A 110 -13.89 -0.46 3.90
CA PRO A 110 -12.71 -0.31 4.77
C PRO A 110 -11.89 -1.59 4.97
N ILE A 111 -12.49 -2.76 4.73
CA ILE A 111 -11.82 -4.06 4.82
C ILE A 111 -10.69 -4.21 3.79
N VAL A 112 -10.76 -3.47 2.68
CA VAL A 112 -9.72 -3.48 1.63
C VAL A 112 -8.40 -2.97 2.19
N VAL A 113 -8.42 -1.90 3.00
CA VAL A 113 -7.22 -1.35 3.65
C VAL A 113 -6.56 -2.39 4.57
N ALA A 114 -7.34 -3.12 5.36
CA ALA A 114 -6.83 -4.17 6.25
C ALA A 114 -6.25 -5.36 5.47
N ARG A 115 -6.85 -5.71 4.33
CA ARG A 115 -6.33 -6.76 3.44
C ARG A 115 -5.00 -6.33 2.81
N LEU A 116 -4.94 -5.12 2.27
CA LEU A 116 -3.74 -4.57 1.65
C LEU A 116 -2.61 -4.43 2.66
N SER A 117 -2.89 -3.96 3.88
CA SER A 117 -1.87 -3.87 4.92
C SER A 117 -1.27 -5.23 5.24
N ALA A 118 -2.10 -6.28 5.35
CA ALA A 118 -1.61 -7.65 5.59
C ALA A 118 -0.73 -8.18 4.44
N LEU A 119 -1.09 -7.90 3.19
CA LEU A 119 -0.32 -8.32 2.01
C LEU A 119 1.03 -7.58 1.92
N LEU A 120 1.02 -6.30 2.25
CA LEU A 120 2.16 -5.39 2.05
C LEU A 120 3.11 -5.33 3.26
N SER A 121 2.67 -5.77 4.44
CA SER A 121 3.38 -5.53 5.69
C SER A 121 4.84 -6.00 5.67
N GLY A 122 5.77 -5.10 5.95
CA GLY A 122 7.20 -5.40 5.96
C GLY A 122 7.83 -5.73 4.60
N LEU A 123 7.15 -5.53 3.46
CA LEU A 123 7.82 -5.58 2.16
C LEU A 123 8.78 -4.40 2.02
N SER A 124 10.04 -4.69 1.70
CA SER A 124 11.02 -3.67 1.37
C SER A 124 10.77 -3.09 -0.04
N LYS A 125 11.45 -1.99 -0.33
CA LYS A 125 11.45 -1.38 -1.67
C LYS A 125 11.94 -2.35 -2.74
N PHE A 126 12.83 -3.28 -2.40
CA PHE A 126 13.33 -4.27 -3.34
C PHE A 126 12.26 -5.27 -3.75
N GLU A 127 11.47 -5.81 -2.80
CA GLU A 127 10.37 -6.70 -3.17
C GLU A 127 9.29 -5.97 -3.98
N LEU A 128 8.99 -4.72 -3.67
CA LEU A 128 8.06 -3.91 -4.47
C LEU A 128 8.57 -3.63 -5.89
N LEU A 129 9.88 -3.41 -6.06
CA LEU A 129 10.51 -3.26 -7.36
C LEU A 129 10.41 -4.57 -8.17
N VAL A 130 10.75 -5.71 -7.56
CA VAL A 130 10.62 -7.03 -8.19
C VAL A 130 9.17 -7.32 -8.56
N PHE A 131 8.22 -7.00 -7.69
CA PHE A 131 6.80 -7.13 -7.93
C PHE A 131 6.35 -6.31 -9.15
N ARG A 132 6.64 -5.00 -9.16
CA ARG A 132 6.31 -4.11 -10.27
C ARG A 132 6.89 -4.61 -11.58
N ARG A 133 8.19 -4.94 -11.60
CA ARG A 133 8.86 -5.37 -12.84
C ARG A 133 8.33 -6.71 -13.35
N THR A 134 7.97 -7.62 -12.45
CA THR A 134 7.31 -8.89 -12.83
C THR A 134 6.00 -8.61 -13.59
N TYR A 135 5.16 -7.70 -13.10
CA TYR A 135 3.90 -7.36 -13.77
C TYR A 135 4.08 -6.59 -15.09
N GLU A 136 5.10 -5.75 -15.21
CA GLU A 136 5.45 -5.08 -16.47
C GLU A 136 5.83 -6.09 -17.54
N LEU A 137 6.73 -7.04 -17.21
CA LEU A 137 7.13 -8.12 -18.13
C LEU A 137 5.93 -9.01 -18.51
N LEU A 138 5.05 -9.32 -17.56
CA LEU A 138 3.81 -10.07 -17.85
C LEU A 138 2.87 -9.30 -18.80
N ALA A 139 2.85 -7.98 -18.74
CA ALA A 139 2.06 -7.15 -19.67
C ALA A 139 2.69 -7.12 -21.06
N GLU A 140 4.02 -6.98 -21.15
CA GLU A 140 4.78 -7.02 -22.42
C GLU A 140 4.56 -8.34 -23.17
N GLN A 141 4.53 -9.47 -22.46
CA GLN A 141 4.27 -10.79 -23.05
C GLN A 141 2.84 -10.97 -23.60
N GLN A 142 1.84 -10.32 -22.99
CA GLN A 142 0.45 -10.40 -23.48
C GLN A 142 0.25 -9.65 -24.80
N VAL A 143 0.96 -8.54 -25.01
CA VAL A 143 0.90 -7.77 -26.26
C VAL A 143 1.49 -8.56 -27.44
N GLY A 144 2.46 -9.45 -27.18
CA GLY A 144 3.12 -10.28 -28.20
C GLY A 144 2.48 -11.65 -28.47
N SER A 145 1.53 -12.11 -27.66
CA SER A 145 1.01 -13.48 -27.72
C SER A 145 -0.45 -13.53 -28.16
N SER A 146 -0.70 -13.95 -29.40
CA SER A 146 -2.04 -14.15 -29.97
C SER A 146 -2.79 -15.39 -29.42
N SER A 147 -2.19 -16.11 -28.46
CA SER A 147 -2.64 -17.45 -28.05
C SER A 147 -3.42 -17.50 -26.72
N GLY A 148 -3.71 -16.37 -26.07
CA GLY A 148 -4.55 -16.34 -24.85
C GLY A 148 -3.96 -17.07 -23.64
N ARG A 149 -2.70 -17.52 -23.69
CA ARG A 149 -2.00 -18.05 -22.52
C ARG A 149 -1.57 -16.91 -21.61
N ASP A 150 -1.87 -17.03 -20.33
CA ASP A 150 -1.28 -16.18 -19.30
C ASP A 150 0.24 -16.33 -19.34
N GLY A 151 0.93 -15.20 -19.51
CA GLY A 151 2.40 -15.14 -19.51
C GLY A 151 2.99 -15.62 -18.18
N SER A 152 4.27 -15.97 -18.20
CA SER A 152 5.02 -16.35 -17.01
C SER A 152 6.38 -15.65 -17.02
N VAL A 153 6.83 -15.23 -15.85
CA VAL A 153 8.09 -14.50 -15.67
C VAL A 153 8.93 -15.20 -14.61
N SER A 154 10.15 -15.57 -14.98
CA SER A 154 11.13 -16.15 -14.08
C SER A 154 11.99 -15.06 -13.42
N ALA A 155 12.71 -15.43 -12.35
CA ALA A 155 13.67 -14.53 -11.72
C ALA A 155 14.76 -14.07 -12.69
N TYR A 156 15.20 -14.92 -13.62
CA TYR A 156 16.15 -14.53 -14.66
C TYR A 156 15.61 -13.39 -15.51
N GLY A 157 14.34 -13.48 -15.95
CA GLY A 157 13.69 -12.43 -16.72
C GLY A 157 13.64 -11.10 -15.97
N VAL A 158 13.30 -11.13 -14.67
CA VAL A 158 13.27 -9.92 -13.83
C VAL A 158 14.69 -9.35 -13.62
N THR A 159 15.68 -10.19 -13.33
CA THR A 159 17.07 -9.75 -13.13
C THR A 159 17.63 -9.07 -14.37
N GLN A 160 17.34 -9.58 -15.57
CA GLN A 160 17.76 -8.94 -16.83
C GLN A 160 17.05 -7.61 -17.11
N ALA A 161 15.90 -7.39 -16.49
CA ALA A 161 15.01 -6.29 -16.78
C ALA A 161 15.16 -5.12 -15.81
N ILE A 162 16.00 -5.25 -14.78
CA ILE A 162 16.33 -4.20 -13.81
C ILE A 162 17.81 -3.88 -13.99
N ASP A 163 18.11 -2.69 -14.52
CA ASP A 163 19.46 -2.30 -14.95
C ASP A 163 20.50 -2.34 -13.82
N GLU A 164 20.08 -2.10 -12.57
CA GLU A 164 20.97 -2.11 -11.42
C GLU A 164 21.32 -3.53 -10.92
N LEU A 165 20.68 -4.58 -11.45
CA LEU A 165 20.89 -5.95 -11.02
C LEU A 165 21.87 -6.70 -11.90
N SER A 166 22.67 -7.55 -11.25
CA SER A 166 23.64 -8.42 -11.89
C SER A 166 23.17 -9.87 -11.87
N ALA A 167 23.87 -10.75 -12.59
CA ALA A 167 23.59 -12.19 -12.55
C ALA A 167 23.69 -12.79 -11.13
N SER A 168 24.50 -12.20 -10.25
CA SER A 168 24.62 -12.62 -8.84
C SER A 168 23.41 -12.26 -7.97
N ASP A 169 22.56 -11.31 -8.39
CA ASP A 169 21.36 -10.92 -7.65
C ASP A 169 20.18 -11.87 -7.88
N ARG A 170 20.33 -12.87 -8.76
CA ARG A 170 19.26 -13.79 -9.15
C ARG A 170 18.63 -14.50 -7.96
N THR A 171 19.43 -15.05 -7.05
CA THR A 171 18.92 -15.74 -5.85
C THR A 171 18.10 -14.80 -4.96
N ARG A 172 18.47 -13.52 -4.91
CA ARG A 172 17.73 -12.50 -4.16
C ARG A 172 16.40 -12.19 -4.84
N VAL A 173 16.36 -12.09 -6.17
CA VAL A 173 15.12 -11.94 -6.95
C VAL A 173 14.22 -13.17 -6.80
N GLU A 174 14.77 -14.39 -6.85
CA GLU A 174 14.03 -15.64 -6.62
C GLU A 174 13.36 -15.64 -5.23
N SER A 175 14.10 -15.23 -4.21
CA SER A 175 13.61 -15.12 -2.83
C SER A 175 12.48 -14.09 -2.72
N ALA A 176 12.63 -12.94 -3.37
CA ALA A 176 11.59 -11.91 -3.43
C ALA A 176 10.33 -12.41 -4.13
N GLN A 177 10.45 -13.08 -5.28
CA GLN A 177 9.29 -13.65 -5.98
C GLN A 177 8.59 -14.75 -5.17
N ALA A 178 9.36 -15.60 -4.48
CA ALA A 178 8.81 -16.62 -3.58
C ALA A 178 8.04 -15.98 -2.41
N LEU A 179 8.57 -14.92 -1.81
CA LEU A 179 7.89 -14.16 -0.76
C LEU A 179 6.60 -13.51 -1.26
N LEU A 180 6.65 -12.85 -2.43
CA LEU A 180 5.47 -12.25 -3.05
C LEU A 180 4.40 -13.30 -3.38
N SER A 181 4.81 -14.49 -3.83
CA SER A 181 3.92 -15.63 -4.07
C SER A 181 3.29 -16.16 -2.78
N ALA A 182 4.08 -16.31 -1.71
CA ALA A 182 3.58 -16.73 -0.40
C ALA A 182 2.53 -15.75 0.18
N ARG A 183 2.55 -14.49 -0.28
CA ARG A 183 1.56 -13.47 0.05
C ARG A 183 0.47 -13.32 -1.01
N ALA A 184 0.32 -14.27 -1.92
CA ALA A 184 -0.67 -14.26 -2.99
C ALA A 184 -0.61 -13.03 -3.92
N LEU A 185 0.53 -12.31 -3.96
CA LEU A 185 0.77 -11.20 -4.89
C LEU A 185 1.27 -11.69 -6.26
N LEU A 186 1.87 -12.88 -6.29
CA LEU A 186 2.23 -13.60 -7.51
C LEU A 186 1.61 -15.00 -7.48
N CYS A 187 1.30 -15.55 -8.66
CA CYS A 187 0.84 -16.93 -8.79
C CYS A 187 2.00 -17.81 -9.26
N PRO A 188 2.42 -18.85 -8.52
CA PRO A 188 3.47 -19.74 -8.98
C PRO A 188 2.96 -20.59 -10.15
N ILE A 189 3.68 -20.56 -11.27
CA ILE A 189 3.38 -21.38 -12.44
C ILE A 189 4.38 -22.53 -12.44
N SER A 190 3.90 -23.72 -12.07
CA SER A 190 4.69 -24.94 -12.22
C SER A 190 4.60 -25.41 -13.67
N GLU A 191 5.58 -25.03 -14.47
CA GLU A 191 5.85 -25.79 -15.68
C GLU A 191 6.61 -27.05 -15.25
N ALA A 192 5.95 -28.19 -15.21
CA ALA A 192 6.63 -29.45 -15.01
C ALA A 192 7.42 -29.78 -16.29
N ARG A 193 8.70 -29.37 -16.36
CA ARG A 193 9.66 -29.95 -17.32
C ARG A 193 10.74 -30.66 -16.53
N LEU A 194 10.97 -31.92 -16.88
CA LEU A 194 11.97 -32.79 -16.28
C LEU A 194 13.35 -32.13 -16.31
N GLY A 195 13.95 -31.93 -15.13
CA GLY A 195 15.40 -31.73 -14.98
C GLY A 195 15.82 -30.38 -14.40
N GLN A 196 15.33 -29.26 -14.91
CA GLN A 196 15.69 -27.92 -14.42
C GLN A 196 14.63 -26.93 -14.90
N ASN A 197 13.71 -26.52 -14.03
CA ASN A 197 12.86 -25.38 -14.35
C ASN A 197 13.01 -24.31 -13.26
N PRO A 198 13.54 -23.11 -13.61
CA PRO A 198 13.43 -21.99 -12.69
C PRO A 198 11.95 -21.71 -12.46
N MET A 199 11.55 -21.60 -11.19
CA MET A 199 10.18 -21.23 -10.82
C MET A 199 9.81 -19.94 -11.53
N SER A 200 8.67 -19.96 -12.22
CA SER A 200 8.14 -18.81 -12.94
C SER A 200 6.82 -18.39 -12.31
N TYR A 201 6.48 -17.12 -12.44
CA TYR A 201 5.35 -16.53 -11.75
C TYR A 201 4.45 -15.80 -12.74
N GLY A 202 3.14 -15.90 -12.52
CA GLY A 202 2.10 -15.20 -13.26
C GLY A 202 1.34 -14.20 -12.41
N LYS A 203 0.32 -13.59 -13.03
CA LYS A 203 -0.58 -12.64 -12.37
C LYS A 203 -1.39 -13.35 -11.29
N SER A 204 -1.61 -12.65 -10.18
CA SER A 204 -2.58 -13.03 -9.16
C SER A 204 -3.66 -11.97 -9.10
N LYS A 205 -4.84 -12.31 -8.55
CA LYS A 205 -5.92 -11.33 -8.35
C LYS A 205 -5.45 -10.19 -7.43
N TYR A 206 -4.88 -10.52 -6.26
CA TYR A 206 -4.44 -9.52 -5.29
C TYR A 206 -3.25 -8.69 -5.77
N GLY A 207 -2.37 -9.24 -6.60
CA GLY A 207 -1.29 -8.46 -7.19
C GLY A 207 -1.79 -7.49 -8.25
N LEU A 208 -2.86 -7.79 -9.00
CA LEU A 208 -3.47 -6.78 -9.88
C LEU A 208 -4.05 -5.61 -9.08
N ASP A 209 -4.71 -5.90 -7.95
CA ASP A 209 -5.27 -4.88 -7.04
C ASP A 209 -4.15 -4.00 -6.45
N VAL A 210 -3.01 -4.57 -6.05
CA VAL A 210 -1.86 -3.78 -5.55
C VAL A 210 -1.18 -2.99 -6.66
N LEU A 211 -1.09 -3.54 -7.87
CA LEU A 211 -0.40 -2.89 -8.98
C LEU A 211 -1.10 -1.60 -9.43
N SER A 212 -2.44 -1.56 -9.42
CA SER A 212 -3.18 -0.34 -9.78
C SER A 212 -2.82 0.83 -8.86
N LEU A 213 -2.62 0.56 -7.58
CA LEU A 213 -2.24 1.55 -6.56
C LEU A 213 -0.81 2.05 -6.73
N LEU A 214 0.10 1.18 -7.13
CA LEU A 214 1.49 1.57 -7.42
C LEU A 214 1.57 2.48 -8.65
N LYS A 215 0.71 2.29 -9.65
CA LYS A 215 0.70 3.11 -10.87
C LYS A 215 0.20 4.53 -10.61
N SER A 216 -0.80 4.70 -9.75
CA SER A 216 -1.29 6.02 -9.32
C SER A 216 -0.24 6.85 -8.57
N ASP A 217 0.88 6.24 -8.17
CA ASP A 217 1.96 6.91 -7.46
C ASP A 217 3.09 7.42 -8.37
N THR A 218 3.07 7.04 -9.65
CA THR A 218 4.10 7.41 -10.65
C THR A 218 3.60 8.40 -11.71
N SER A 219 2.37 8.91 -11.57
CA SER A 219 1.81 9.96 -12.40
C SER A 219 2.05 11.34 -11.76
N ASP A 220 3.32 11.68 -11.57
CA ASP A 220 3.84 13.03 -11.30
C ASP A 220 5.10 13.23 -12.16
#